data_AF-A0A2V9HDG5-F1
#
_entry.id   AF-A0A2V9HDG5-F1
#
_cell.length_a   1.000
_cell.length_b   1.000
_cell.length_c   1.000
_cell.angle_alpha   90.00
_cell.angle_beta   90.00
_cell.angle_gamma   90.00
#
_symmetry.space_group_name_H-M   'P 1'
#
loop_
_entity.id
_entity.type
_entity.pdbx_description
1 polymer ?
#
loop_
_entity_poly.entity_id
_entity_poly.type
_entity_poly.pdbx_seq_one_letter_code
_entity_poly.pdbx_strand_id
1 'polypeptide(L)' 'MKFGVVVFPGSNCDHDAFYAIGNVLRKPVEFIWHQSEDLANCDAIILPGGFSYGDYLRTGA' A
#
# COMPACT_ATOMS: atom_id res chain seq x y z
N MET A 1 2.71 -14.47 8.26
CA MET A 1 2.04 -13.65 7.22
C MET A 1 2.02 -12.21 7.67
N LYS A 2 3.14 -11.52 7.41
CA LYS A 2 3.32 -10.08 7.49
C LYS A 2 2.92 -9.48 6.14
N PHE A 3 2.16 -8.39 6.16
CA PHE A 3 1.72 -7.68 4.97
C PHE A 3 2.47 -6.36 4.82
N GLY A 4 2.72 -5.96 3.58
CA GLY A 4 3.22 -4.62 3.26
C GLY A 4 2.19 -3.87 2.43
N VAL A 5 1.85 -2.65 2.81
CA VAL A 5 1.02 -1.75 2.00
C VAL A 5 1.94 -0.70 1.38
N VAL A 6 2.03 -0.69 0.05
CA VAL A 6 2.92 0.24 -0.66
C VAL A 6 2.29 1.62 -0.70
N VAL A 7 3.05 2.66 -0.35
CA VAL A 7 2.62 4.06 -0.44
C VAL A 7 3.23 4.70 -1.68
N PHE A 8 2.38 5.11 -2.62
CA PHE A 8 2.74 5.92 -3.78
C PHE A 8 2.40 7.39 -3.53
N PRO A 9 3.10 8.35 -4.16
CA PRO A 9 2.64 9.72 -4.17
C PRO A 9 1.23 9.77 -4.77
N GLY A 10 0.23 10.25 -4.03
CA GLY A 10 -1.15 10.35 -4.50
C GLY A 10 -2.02 9.09 -4.36
N SER A 11 -1.50 7.97 -3.84
CA SER A 11 -2.39 6.91 -3.34
C SER A 11 -3.26 7.43 -2.19
N ASN A 12 -4.47 6.90 -2.05
CA ASN A 12 -5.43 7.39 -1.05
C ASN A 12 -6.17 6.28 -0.30
N CYS A 13 -6.08 5.03 -0.74
CA CYS A 13 -6.59 3.87 -0.01
C CYS A 13 -5.49 3.08 0.73
N ASP A 14 -4.28 3.62 0.88
CA ASP A 14 -3.20 2.98 1.66
C ASP A 14 -3.58 2.82 3.13
N HIS A 15 -4.07 3.87 3.78
CA HIS A 15 -4.55 3.83 5.16
C HIS A 15 -5.76 2.88 5.35
N ASP A 16 -6.67 2.83 4.37
CA ASP A 16 -7.82 1.91 4.40
C ASP A 16 -7.35 0.45 4.36
N ALA A 17 -6.42 0.14 3.46
CA ALA A 17 -5.82 -1.19 3.37
C ALA A 17 -5.06 -1.56 4.66
N PHE A 18 -4.28 -0.63 5.20
CA PHE A 18 -3.56 -0.83 6.46
C PHE A 18 -4.52 -1.11 7.61
N TYR A 19 -5.60 -0.33 7.74
CA TYR A 19 -6.61 -0.53 8.78
C TYR A 19 -7.33 -1.88 8.61
N ALA A 20 -7.75 -2.22 7.39
CA ALA A 20 -8.41 -3.50 7.12
C ALA A 20 -7.52 -4.69 7.53
N ILE A 21 -6.22 -4.63 7.24
CA ILE A 21 -5.30 -5.72 7.57
C ILE A 21 -4.98 -5.74 9.07
N GLY A 22 -4.64 -4.60 9.66
CA GLY A 22 -4.20 -4.50 11.06
C GLY A 22 -5.35 -4.68 12.06
N ASN A 23 -6.52 -4.07 11.79
CA ASN A 23 -7.62 -3.99 12.74
C ASN A 23 -8.70 -5.04 12.47
N VAL A 24 -9.02 -5.34 11.21
CA VAL A 24 -10.08 -6.30 10.85
C VAL A 24 -9.50 -7.70 10.73
N LEU A 25 -8.49 -7.91 9.88
CA LEU A 25 -7.84 -9.21 9.70
C LEU A 25 -6.90 -9.59 10.85
N ARG A 26 -6.51 -8.61 11.69
CA ARG A 26 -5.59 -8.78 12.82
C ARG A 26 -4.27 -9.42 12.40
N LYS A 27 -3.68 -8.94 11.29
CA LYS A 27 -2.37 -9.39 10.81
C LYS A 27 -1.32 -8.28 10.94
N PRO A 28 -0.04 -8.63 11.17
CA PRO A 28 1.04 -7.65 11.12
C PRO A 28 1.08 -6.98 9.75
N VAL A 29 1.12 -5.65 9.73
CA VAL A 29 1.16 -4.85 8.51
C VAL A 29 2.05 -3.64 8.72
N GLU A 30 2.79 -3.25 7.68
CA GLU A 30 3.60 -2.04 7.65
C GLU A 30 3.39 -1.26 6.35
N PHE A 31 3.64 0.05 6.39
CA PHE A 31 3.75 0.85 5.18
C PHE A 31 5.13 0.69 4.57
N ILE A 32 5.18 0.56 3.24
CA ILE A 32 6.41 0.48 2.46
C ILE A 32 6.42 1.63 1.45
N TRP A 33 7.46 2.46 1.45
CA TRP A 33 7.58 3.51 0.45
C TRP A 33 7.85 2.91 -0.93
N HIS A 34 7.21 3.42 -1.99
CA HIS A 34 7.36 2.86 -3.34
C HIS A 34 8.81 2.84 -3.90
N GLN A 35 9.72 3.61 -3.31
CA GLN A 35 11.16 3.62 -3.68
C GLN A 35 12.05 2.88 -2.69
N SER A 36 11.47 2.19 -1.70
CA SER A 36 12.24 1.32 -0.81
C SER A 36 12.94 0.22 -1.62
N GLU A 37 14.20 -0.05 -1.28
CA GLU A 37 15.01 -1.09 -1.94
C GLU A 37 14.69 -2.51 -1.43
N ASP A 38 13.91 -2.62 -0.36
CA ASP A 38 13.47 -3.88 0.22
C ASP A 38 11.97 -3.87 0.55
N LEU A 39 11.41 -5.08 0.67
CA LEU A 39 9.99 -5.31 0.98
C LEU A 39 9.75 -5.60 2.47
N ALA A 40 10.72 -5.24 3.33
CA ALA A 40 10.68 -5.36 4.79
C ALA A 40 10.24 -6.75 5.30
N ASN A 41 10.67 -7.80 4.58
CA ASN A 41 10.36 -9.20 4.87
C ASN A 41 8.85 -9.51 4.92
N CYS A 42 8.05 -8.83 4.10
CA CYS A 42 6.63 -9.11 3.96
C CYS A 42 6.37 -10.39 3.17
N ASP A 43 5.39 -11.17 3.62
CA ASP A 43 4.92 -12.40 2.96
C ASP A 43 3.91 -12.09 1.84
N ALA A 44 3.27 -10.91 1.89
CA ALA A 44 2.29 -10.44 0.91
C ALA A 44 2.36 -8.92 0.76
N ILE A 45 2.21 -8.44 -0.47
CA ILE A 45 2.25 -7.01 -0.80
C ILE A 45 0.89 -6.56 -1.35
N ILE A 46 0.42 -5.44 -0.82
CA ILE A 46 -0.80 -4.76 -1.26
C ILE A 46 -0.40 -3.49 -1.98
N LEU A 47 -0.79 -3.39 -3.25
CA LEU A 47 -0.76 -2.16 -4.01
C LEU A 47 -2.13 -1.49 -3.81
N PRO A 48 -2.22 -0.41 -3.01
CA PRO A 48 -3.50 0.21 -2.70
C PRO A 48 -4.06 0.92 -3.93
N GLY A 49 -5.39 1.04 -3.95
CA GLY A 49 -6.09 1.85 -4.94
C GLY A 49 -5.87 3.35 -4.74
N GLY A 50 -6.35 4.12 -5.71
CA GLY A 50 -6.39 5.57 -5.64
C GLY A 50 -5.92 6.24 -6.92
N PHE A 51 -5.34 7.44 -6.75
CA PHE A 51 -4.93 8.32 -7.84
C PHE A 51 -3.40 8.49 -7.83
N SER A 52 -2.66 7.37 -7.91
CA SER A 52 -1.20 7.40 -7.83
C SER A 52 -0.61 8.28 -8.93
N TYR A 53 0.28 9.19 -8.54
CA TYR A 53 0.82 10.28 -9.37
C TYR A 53 -0.26 11.17 -10.00
N GLY A 54 -1.43 11.27 -9.37
CA GLY A 54 -2.56 12.04 -9.88
C GLY A 54 -3.03 11.56 -11.24
N ASP A 55 -2.80 10.29 -11.57
CA ASP A 55 -3.29 9.63 -12.77
C ASP A 55 -2.80 10.25 -14.09
N TYR A 56 -1.70 11.00 -13.98
CA TYR A 56 -1.23 11.97 -14.97
C TYR A 56 -0.95 11.39 -16.36
N LEU A 57 -0.31 10.22 -16.45
CA LEU A 57 -0.11 9.50 -17.72
C LEU A 57 -1.23 8.51 -17.99
N ARG A 58 -1.81 7.96 -16.93
CA ARG A 58 -2.98 7.08 -16.87
C ARG A 58 -3.12 6.60 -15.43
N THR A 59 -4.23 6.97 -14.80
CA THR A 59 -5.09 6.04 -14.06
C THR A 59 -6.52 6.58 -14.20
N GLY A 60 -7.09 6.38 -15.39
CA GLY A 60 -8.38 6.96 -15.76
C GLY A 60 -8.36 8.44 -16.17
N ALA A 61 -7.22 8.98 -16.64
CA ALA A 61 -7.13 10.28 -17.32
C ALA A 61 -8.32 10.56 -18.28
#